data_AF-A0A928EIK7-F1
#
_entry.id   AF-A0A928EIK7-F1
#
_cell.length_a   1.000
_cell.length_b   1.000
_cell.length_c   1.000
_cell.angle_alpha   90.00
_cell.angle_beta   90.00
_cell.angle_gamma   90.00
#
_symmetry.space_group_name_H-M   'P 1'
#
loop_
_entity.id
_entity.type
_entity.pdbx_description
1 polymer ?
#
loop_
_entity_poly.entity_id
_entity_poly.type
_entity_poly.pdbx_seq_one_letter_code
_entity_poly.pdbx_strand_id
1 'polypeptide(L)'
;MAQEYPEDEFDAIAASRKVHGTHRPHRSNARWWIALVVILIAAPLAGWGIIQLISADTPARDATATTSAGTETTDPGAEPSESSEPVETVPELPTADLDASVLVLNGANIRGFAASNQELLTTEGFTNVEVDNYDGNTPEVSTVFYAAESDQGTASRVATTLGIPEENVVLAPSATGNYQVVVVLRADLSR
;
A
#
# COMPACT_ATOMS: atom_id res chain seq x y z
N MET A 1 67.08 -16.16 13.52
CA MET A 1 67.52 -16.00 12.12
C MET A 1 66.26 -16.04 11.28
N ALA A 2 65.93 -14.97 10.56
CA ALA A 2 64.80 -15.01 9.62
C ALA A 2 65.23 -15.85 8.42
N GLN A 3 64.42 -16.84 8.04
CA GLN A 3 64.68 -17.65 6.86
C GLN A 3 64.18 -16.86 5.66
N GLU A 4 65.08 -16.47 4.76
CA GLU A 4 64.74 -15.89 3.47
C GLU A 4 64.19 -17.03 2.61
N TYR A 5 62.90 -16.98 2.27
CA TYR A 5 62.28 -17.99 1.42
C TYR A 5 62.52 -17.62 -0.05
N PRO A 6 62.80 -18.60 -0.94
CA PRO A 6 62.93 -18.34 -2.36
C PRO A 6 61.59 -17.85 -2.92
N GLU A 7 61.63 -16.84 -3.81
CA GLU A 7 60.43 -16.33 -4.47
C GLU A 7 59.72 -17.47 -5.20
N ASP A 8 58.49 -17.79 -4.76
CA ASP A 8 57.68 -18.83 -5.38
C ASP A 8 56.73 -18.23 -6.43
N GLU A 9 56.06 -19.12 -7.18
CA GLU A 9 55.10 -18.69 -8.19
C GLU A 9 53.92 -17.92 -7.60
N PHE A 10 53.57 -18.13 -6.33
CA PHE A 10 52.52 -17.38 -5.66
C PHE A 10 52.93 -15.93 -5.39
N ASP A 11 54.20 -15.68 -5.04
CA ASP A 11 54.75 -14.34 -4.87
C ASP A 11 54.78 -13.57 -6.20
N ALA A 12 55.18 -14.23 -7.29
CA ALA A 12 55.15 -13.66 -8.64
C ALA A 12 53.71 -13.32 -9.11
N ILE A 13 52.73 -14.17 -8.76
CA ILE A 13 51.31 -13.93 -9.05
C ILE A 13 50.74 -12.82 -8.16
N ALA A 14 51.19 -12.70 -6.91
CA ALA A 14 50.77 -11.65 -6.00
C ALA A 14 51.28 -10.27 -6.46
N ALA A 15 52.54 -10.20 -6.92
CA ALA A 15 53.14 -8.98 -7.46
C ALA A 15 52.45 -8.47 -8.74
N SER A 16 51.85 -9.38 -9.53
CA SER A 16 51.13 -9.05 -10.77
C SER A 16 49.62 -8.86 -10.58
N ARG A 17 49.06 -9.17 -9.40
CA ARG A 17 47.62 -9.08 -9.13
C ARG A 17 47.20 -7.65 -8.76
N LYS A 18 46.54 -6.96 -9.69
CA LYS A 18 45.78 -5.74 -9.37
C LYS A 18 44.48 -6.12 -8.67
N VAL A 19 44.46 -6.07 -7.34
CA VAL A 19 43.28 -6.35 -6.51
C VAL A 19 42.16 -5.37 -6.88
N HIS A 20 41.18 -5.83 -7.64
CA HIS A 20 39.95 -5.06 -7.87
C HIS A 20 39.02 -5.33 -6.70
N GLY A 21 38.91 -4.35 -5.80
CA GLY A 21 37.91 -4.39 -4.73
C GLY A 21 36.51 -4.45 -5.33
N THR A 22 35.63 -5.27 -4.73
CA THR A 22 34.23 -5.45 -5.12
C THR A 22 33.34 -4.25 -4.76
N HIS A 23 33.91 -3.05 -4.67
CA HIS A 23 33.17 -1.85 -4.31
C HIS A 23 32.23 -1.48 -5.45
N ARG A 24 30.97 -1.89 -5.29
CA ARG A 24 29.86 -1.35 -6.08
C ARG A 24 29.80 0.16 -5.82
N PRO A 25 29.76 1.01 -6.85
CA PRO A 25 29.50 2.42 -6.64
C PRO A 25 28.10 2.59 -6.05
N HIS A 26 28.00 3.35 -4.96
CA HIS A 26 26.73 3.70 -4.35
C HIS A 26 25.97 4.58 -5.35
N ARG A 27 24.90 4.07 -5.94
CA ARG A 27 24.02 4.84 -6.83
C ARG A 27 23.39 5.97 -6.04
N SER A 28 23.62 7.21 -6.44
CA SER A 28 23.04 8.36 -5.76
C SER A 28 21.53 8.44 -6.04
N ASN A 29 20.73 8.47 -4.99
CA ASN A 29 19.28 8.68 -5.02
C ASN A 29 18.89 10.17 -5.17
N ALA A 30 19.82 11.01 -5.65
CA ALA A 30 19.66 12.47 -5.71
C ALA A 30 18.43 12.90 -6.51
N ARG A 31 18.09 12.18 -7.60
CA ARG A 31 16.91 12.48 -8.44
C ARG A 31 15.60 12.27 -7.69
N TRP A 32 15.55 11.27 -6.80
CA TRP A 32 14.39 10.98 -5.97
C TRP A 32 14.23 12.01 -4.85
N TRP A 33 15.34 12.41 -4.21
CA TRP A 33 15.34 13.49 -3.22
C TRP A 33 14.92 14.84 -3.80
N ILE A 34 15.35 15.17 -5.03
CA ILE A 34 14.93 16.40 -5.71
C ILE A 34 13.41 16.39 -5.95
N ALA A 35 12.85 15.27 -6.39
CA ALA A 35 11.40 15.14 -6.60
C ALA A 35 10.60 15.32 -5.29
N LEU A 36 11.10 14.77 -4.18
CA LEU A 36 10.50 14.94 -2.85
C LEU A 36 10.46 16.41 -2.43
N VAL A 37 11.58 17.13 -2.57
CA VAL A 37 11.68 18.55 -2.21
C VAL A 37 10.72 19.42 -3.05
N VAL A 38 10.57 19.12 -4.34
CA VAL A 38 9.61 19.84 -5.22
C VAL A 38 8.17 19.67 -4.73
N ILE A 39 7.77 18.45 -4.35
CA ILE A 39 6.42 18.17 -3.85
C ILE A 39 6.18 18.86 -2.50
N LEU A 40 7.16 18.84 -1.59
CA LEU A 40 7.06 19.45 -0.28
C LEU A 40 6.90 20.99 -0.35
N ILE A 41 7.42 21.62 -1.40
CA ILE A 41 7.23 23.07 -1.64
C ILE A 41 5.91 23.35 -2.37
N ALA A 42 5.53 22.52 -3.35
CA ALA A 42 4.32 22.73 -4.16
C ALA A 42 3.01 22.51 -3.38
N ALA A 43 2.96 21.48 -2.52
CA ALA A 43 1.77 21.13 -1.76
C ALA A 43 1.27 22.26 -0.80
N PRO A 44 2.11 22.91 0.03
CA PRO A 44 1.65 24.00 0.89
C PRO A 44 1.23 25.25 0.11
N LEU A 45 1.84 25.53 -1.06
CA LEU A 45 1.43 26.64 -1.93
C LEU A 45 0.05 26.40 -2.56
N ALA A 46 -0.26 25.16 -2.97
CA ALA A 46 -1.57 24.80 -3.50
C ALA A 46 -2.67 24.74 -2.42
N GLY A 47 -2.33 24.24 -1.22
CA GLY A 47 -3.28 24.11 -0.10
C GLY A 47 -3.85 25.44 0.38
N TRP A 48 -3.04 26.50 0.46
CA TRP A 48 -3.54 27.83 0.88
C TRP A 48 -4.53 28.42 -0.15
N GLY A 49 -4.28 28.23 -1.45
CA GLY A 49 -5.14 28.79 -2.51
C GLY A 49 -6.58 28.29 -2.49
N ILE A 50 -6.80 27.02 -2.11
CA ILE A 50 -8.11 26.37 -2.17
C ILE A 50 -9.01 26.77 -0.98
N ILE A 51 -8.41 27.06 0.19
CA ILE A 51 -9.16 27.36 1.42
C ILE A 51 -9.85 28.74 1.36
N GLN A 52 -9.32 29.71 0.59
CA GLN A 52 -9.99 31.01 0.44
C GLN A 52 -11.24 30.99 -0.44
N LEU A 53 -11.45 29.96 -1.27
CA LEU A 53 -12.61 29.90 -2.17
C LEU A 53 -13.84 29.23 -1.52
N ILE A 54 -13.64 28.41 -0.48
CA ILE A 54 -14.71 27.61 0.15
C ILE A 54 -15.37 28.36 1.33
N SER A 55 -14.74 29.39 1.90
CA SER A 55 -15.31 30.19 3.00
C SER A 55 -16.32 31.27 2.58
N ALA A 56 -16.72 31.33 1.30
CA ALA A 56 -17.63 32.36 0.81
C ALA A 56 -19.13 31.99 0.89
N ASP A 57 -19.50 30.74 1.21
CA ASP A 57 -20.90 30.32 1.29
C ASP A 57 -21.21 29.57 2.58
N THR A 58 -21.77 30.28 3.55
CA THR A 58 -22.43 29.67 4.71
C THR A 58 -23.68 30.49 5.07
N PRO A 59 -24.89 30.11 4.61
CA PRO A 59 -26.10 30.64 5.20
C PRO A 59 -26.46 29.79 6.43
N ALA A 60 -26.36 30.40 7.61
CA ALA A 60 -26.95 29.89 8.83
C ALA A 60 -28.49 29.80 8.68
N ARG A 61 -29.09 28.69 9.09
CA ARG A 61 -30.54 28.60 9.34
C ARG A 61 -30.77 28.04 10.73
N ASP A 62 -30.94 28.96 11.67
CA ASP A 62 -31.66 28.76 12.93
C ASP A 62 -33.10 28.33 12.63
N ALA A 63 -33.57 27.28 13.28
CA ALA A 63 -34.97 26.87 13.28
C ALA A 63 -35.58 27.18 14.66
N THR A 64 -36.44 28.21 14.73
CA THR A 64 -37.33 28.49 15.87
C THR A 64 -38.76 28.71 15.37
N ALA A 65 -39.64 27.76 15.73
CA ALA A 65 -41.05 27.84 16.17
C ALA A 65 -42.13 28.75 15.48
N THR A 66 -43.27 28.11 15.20
CA THR A 66 -44.67 28.52 15.52
C THR A 66 -45.56 29.32 14.53
N THR A 67 -46.57 28.59 14.00
CA THR A 67 -48.03 28.86 13.84
C THR A 67 -48.67 29.72 12.71
N SER A 68 -49.72 29.08 12.15
CA SER A 68 -51.05 29.58 11.71
C SER A 68 -51.33 30.00 10.25
N ALA A 69 -52.09 29.11 9.59
CA ALA A 69 -53.41 29.28 8.93
C ALA A 69 -53.57 30.16 7.65
N GLY A 70 -54.23 29.58 6.63
CA GLY A 70 -54.90 30.34 5.54
C GLY A 70 -55.14 29.62 4.21
N THR A 71 -56.18 28.78 4.16
CA THR A 71 -57.19 28.46 3.12
C THR A 71 -56.98 28.71 1.59
N GLU A 72 -57.19 27.61 0.84
CA GLU A 72 -57.90 27.40 -0.46
C GLU A 72 -57.50 28.04 -1.82
N THR A 73 -57.36 27.17 -2.84
CA THR A 73 -58.07 27.17 -4.17
C THR A 73 -57.16 26.76 -5.36
N THR A 74 -57.34 25.50 -5.81
CA THR A 74 -57.50 25.01 -7.21
C THR A 74 -56.45 25.29 -8.29
N ASP A 75 -55.79 24.24 -8.81
CA ASP A 75 -56.03 23.63 -10.15
C ASP A 75 -55.04 22.44 -10.40
N PRO A 76 -55.42 21.36 -11.12
CA PRO A 76 -54.66 20.11 -11.18
C PRO A 76 -53.74 20.07 -12.42
N GLY A 77 -52.48 19.70 -12.23
CA GLY A 77 -51.51 19.59 -13.33
C GLY A 77 -50.46 18.52 -13.10
N ALA A 78 -50.72 17.35 -13.72
CA ALA A 78 -49.78 16.30 -14.11
C ALA A 78 -49.02 15.52 -13.02
N GLU A 79 -49.46 14.26 -12.84
CA GLU A 79 -48.66 13.18 -12.25
C GLU A 79 -47.43 12.82 -13.12
N PRO A 80 -46.40 12.20 -12.51
CA PRO A 80 -45.10 11.96 -13.09
C PRO A 80 -45.04 10.60 -13.79
N SER A 81 -44.53 10.55 -15.02
CA SER A 81 -44.09 9.28 -15.61
C SER A 81 -42.62 9.05 -15.30
N GLU A 82 -42.40 8.08 -14.42
CA GLU A 82 -41.17 7.33 -14.20
C GLU A 82 -40.48 7.02 -15.53
N SER A 83 -39.22 7.46 -15.65
CA SER A 83 -38.27 6.84 -16.57
C SER A 83 -37.21 6.22 -15.68
N SER A 84 -37.43 4.96 -15.33
CA SER A 84 -36.49 4.10 -14.61
C SER A 84 -35.29 3.85 -15.51
N GLU A 85 -34.27 4.70 -15.43
CA GLU A 85 -32.94 4.30 -15.89
C GLU A 85 -32.43 3.17 -14.97
N PRO A 86 -31.85 2.10 -15.54
CA PRO A 86 -31.29 1.04 -14.74
C PRO A 86 -30.13 1.65 -13.95
N VAL A 87 -30.27 1.65 -12.62
CA VAL A 87 -29.15 1.93 -11.72
C VAL A 87 -28.12 0.85 -12.02
N GLU A 88 -27.05 1.22 -12.73
CA GLU A 88 -25.82 0.44 -12.77
C GLU A 88 -25.47 0.14 -11.33
N THR A 89 -25.63 -1.13 -10.95
CA THR A 89 -25.10 -1.64 -9.69
C THR A 89 -23.59 -1.57 -9.85
N VAL A 90 -23.00 -0.45 -9.44
CA VAL A 90 -21.57 -0.34 -9.18
C VAL A 90 -21.28 -1.49 -8.20
N PRO A 91 -20.42 -2.46 -8.55
CA PRO A 91 -20.05 -3.50 -7.60
C PRO A 91 -19.42 -2.79 -6.40
N GLU A 92 -20.11 -2.80 -5.26
CA GLU A 92 -19.48 -2.48 -3.98
C GLU A 92 -18.31 -3.44 -3.82
N LEU A 93 -17.08 -2.92 -3.90
CA LEU A 93 -15.91 -3.67 -3.50
C LEU A 93 -16.18 -4.20 -2.09
N PRO A 94 -15.97 -5.50 -1.82
CA PRO A 94 -16.20 -6.05 -0.50
C PRO A 94 -15.45 -5.21 0.53
N THR A 95 -16.12 -4.88 1.63
CA THR A 95 -15.49 -4.17 2.75
C THR A 95 -14.43 -5.07 3.39
N ALA A 96 -13.30 -4.48 3.79
CA ALA A 96 -12.21 -5.25 4.38
C ALA A 96 -12.61 -5.86 5.73
N ASP A 97 -12.36 -7.17 5.90
CA ASP A 97 -12.50 -7.88 7.16
C ASP A 97 -11.18 -7.81 7.95
N LEU A 98 -11.20 -7.12 9.09
CA LEU A 98 -10.02 -6.93 9.95
C LEU A 98 -9.71 -8.15 10.84
N ASP A 99 -10.67 -9.06 10.99
CA ASP A 99 -10.50 -10.32 11.74
C ASP A 99 -10.05 -11.48 10.83
N ALA A 100 -9.91 -11.21 9.53
CA ALA A 100 -9.41 -12.16 8.57
C ALA A 100 -8.00 -12.66 8.94
N SER A 101 -7.76 -13.95 8.74
CA SER A 101 -6.46 -14.58 8.98
C SER A 101 -5.46 -14.16 7.89
N VAL A 102 -4.43 -13.40 8.28
CA VAL A 102 -3.37 -12.89 7.40
C VAL A 102 -2.04 -13.54 7.76
N LEU A 103 -1.33 -14.11 6.80
CA LEU A 103 0.05 -14.58 6.97
C LEU A 103 1.02 -13.67 6.21
N VAL A 104 2.02 -13.14 6.91
CA VAL A 104 3.08 -12.31 6.32
C VAL A 104 4.38 -13.10 6.25
N LEU A 105 4.84 -13.33 5.04
CA LEU A 105 5.96 -14.19 4.71
C LEU A 105 7.19 -13.37 4.33
N ASN A 106 8.29 -13.52 5.06
CA ASN A 106 9.56 -12.87 4.77
C ASN A 106 10.36 -13.64 3.71
N GLY A 107 10.26 -13.20 2.46
CA GLY A 107 11.08 -13.67 1.34
C GLY A 107 12.26 -12.76 1.00
N ALA A 108 12.55 -11.73 1.82
CA ALA A 108 13.56 -10.71 1.54
C ALA A 108 14.94 -11.00 2.17
N ASN A 109 15.05 -12.02 3.04
CA ASN A 109 16.23 -12.29 3.87
C ASN A 109 16.65 -11.12 4.78
N ILE A 110 15.70 -10.25 5.14
CA ILE A 110 15.90 -9.12 6.03
C ILE A 110 15.38 -9.47 7.43
N ARG A 111 16.22 -9.38 8.44
CA ARG A 111 15.83 -9.71 9.82
C ARG A 111 14.75 -8.75 10.33
N GLY A 112 13.69 -9.31 10.91
CA GLY A 112 12.58 -8.53 11.47
C GLY A 112 11.59 -7.97 10.44
N PHE A 113 11.80 -8.21 9.14
CA PHE A 113 11.00 -7.55 8.11
C PHE A 113 9.51 -7.91 8.13
N ALA A 114 9.17 -9.19 8.24
CA ALA A 114 7.77 -9.60 8.40
C ALA A 114 7.15 -9.07 9.70
N ALA A 115 7.91 -9.05 10.80
CA ALA A 115 7.43 -8.51 12.08
C ALA A 115 7.12 -7.00 12.00
N SER A 116 7.97 -6.20 11.35
CA SER A 116 7.69 -4.77 11.15
C SER A 116 6.46 -4.53 10.28
N ASN A 117 6.24 -5.35 9.24
CA ASN A 117 5.05 -5.24 8.39
C ASN A 117 3.78 -5.74 9.10
N GLN A 118 3.90 -6.76 9.95
CA GLN A 118 2.83 -7.18 10.85
C GLN A 118 2.42 -6.04 11.79
N GLU A 119 3.38 -5.30 12.35
CA GLU A 119 3.09 -4.16 13.23
C GLU A 119 2.25 -3.08 12.51
N LEU A 120 2.55 -2.80 11.24
CA LEU A 120 1.74 -1.90 10.41
C LEU A 120 0.31 -2.40 10.26
N LEU A 121 0.12 -3.69 9.96
CA LEU A 121 -1.22 -4.29 9.85
C LEU A 121 -1.97 -4.24 11.18
N THR A 122 -1.31 -4.55 12.29
CA THR A 122 -1.96 -4.46 13.62
C THR A 122 -2.31 -3.02 14.00
N THR A 123 -1.54 -2.03 13.55
CA THR A 123 -1.84 -0.61 13.76
C THR A 123 -3.07 -0.18 12.96
N GLU A 124 -3.26 -0.73 11.77
CA GLU A 124 -4.48 -0.56 10.96
C GLU A 124 -5.69 -1.34 11.51
N GLY A 125 -5.50 -2.16 12.53
CA GLY A 125 -6.56 -2.87 13.24
C GLY A 125 -6.73 -4.33 12.86
N PHE A 126 -5.85 -4.91 12.04
CA PHE A 126 -5.87 -6.36 11.78
C PHE A 126 -5.54 -7.13 13.06
N THR A 127 -6.41 -8.06 13.44
CA THR A 127 -6.31 -8.76 14.73
C THR A 127 -5.66 -10.13 14.62
N ASN A 128 -5.70 -10.75 13.43
CA ASN A 128 -5.23 -12.11 13.19
C ASN A 128 -4.10 -12.15 12.14
N VAL A 129 -2.93 -11.64 12.53
CA VAL A 129 -1.75 -11.58 11.66
C VAL A 129 -0.65 -12.48 12.20
N GLU A 130 -0.22 -13.44 11.38
CA GLU A 130 0.92 -14.31 11.64
C GLU A 130 2.11 -13.95 10.76
N VAL A 131 3.32 -14.31 11.20
CA VAL A 131 4.56 -14.06 10.46
C VAL A 131 5.39 -15.33 10.34
N ASP A 132 6.01 -15.53 9.19
CA ASP A 132 6.98 -16.62 8.99
C ASP A 132 8.04 -16.25 7.94
N ASN A 133 9.05 -17.10 7.77
CA ASN A 133 10.03 -17.00 6.70
C ASN A 133 9.53 -17.71 5.44
N TYR A 134 10.03 -17.28 4.29
CA TYR A 134 9.68 -17.86 3.00
C TYR A 134 10.90 -18.11 2.13
N ASP A 135 11.18 -19.38 1.89
CA ASP A 135 12.32 -19.84 1.11
C ASP A 135 12.02 -20.00 -0.40
N GLY A 136 10.78 -19.76 -0.82
CA GLY A 136 10.38 -19.84 -2.22
C GLY A 136 10.92 -18.66 -3.05
N ASN A 137 11.17 -18.91 -4.34
CA ASN A 137 11.69 -17.90 -5.28
C ASN A 137 10.60 -17.10 -6.00
N THR A 138 9.36 -17.58 -5.98
CA THR A 138 8.19 -16.92 -6.59
C THR A 138 7.24 -16.47 -5.50
N PRO A 139 6.60 -15.30 -5.58
CA PRO A 139 6.74 -14.24 -6.59
C PRO A 139 8.10 -13.52 -6.52
N GLU A 140 8.54 -12.86 -7.61
CA GLU A 140 9.80 -12.10 -7.64
C GLU A 140 9.71 -10.74 -6.93
N VAL A 141 8.51 -10.18 -6.88
CA VAL A 141 8.15 -8.92 -6.21
C VAL A 141 7.23 -9.19 -5.02
N SER A 142 7.04 -8.20 -4.15
CA SER A 142 6.09 -8.33 -3.06
C SER A 142 4.67 -8.50 -3.61
N THR A 143 3.92 -9.50 -3.14
CA THR A 143 2.60 -9.87 -3.68
C THR A 143 1.67 -10.33 -2.56
N VAL A 144 0.40 -9.94 -2.67
CA VAL A 144 -0.68 -10.37 -1.78
C VAL A 144 -1.51 -11.41 -2.50
N PHE A 145 -1.64 -12.59 -1.92
CA PHE A 145 -2.50 -13.67 -2.37
C PHE A 145 -3.73 -13.77 -1.49
N TYR A 146 -4.89 -13.99 -2.07
CA TYR A 146 -6.13 -14.16 -1.32
C TYR A 146 -6.93 -15.38 -1.80
N ALA A 147 -7.75 -15.92 -0.90
CA ALA A 147 -8.35 -17.25 -1.04
C ALA A 147 -9.66 -17.25 -1.84
N ALA A 148 -10.50 -16.23 -1.68
CA ALA A 148 -11.78 -16.11 -2.37
C ALA A 148 -12.05 -14.67 -2.81
N GLU A 149 -12.92 -14.47 -3.82
CA GLU A 149 -13.31 -13.13 -4.29
C GLU A 149 -13.90 -12.25 -3.17
N SER A 150 -14.52 -12.86 -2.14
CA SER A 150 -14.97 -12.16 -0.93
C SER A 150 -13.85 -11.47 -0.17
N ASP A 151 -12.63 -12.00 -0.25
CA ASP A 151 -11.47 -11.55 0.53
C ASP A 151 -10.69 -10.44 -0.19
N GLN A 152 -11.11 -10.09 -1.42
CA GLN A 152 -10.44 -9.07 -2.23
C GLN A 152 -10.34 -7.73 -1.48
N GLY A 153 -11.40 -7.33 -0.77
CA GLY A 153 -11.42 -6.10 0.01
C GLY A 153 -10.36 -6.07 1.11
N THR A 154 -10.24 -7.21 1.81
CA THR A 154 -9.21 -7.44 2.83
C THR A 154 -7.82 -7.41 2.20
N ALA A 155 -7.62 -8.10 1.08
CA ALA A 155 -6.34 -8.19 0.38
C ALA A 155 -5.86 -6.82 -0.13
N SER A 156 -6.75 -6.02 -0.73
CA SER A 156 -6.45 -4.66 -1.18
C SER A 156 -6.16 -3.73 0.00
N ARG A 157 -6.88 -3.88 1.13
CA ARG A 157 -6.55 -3.14 2.36
C ARG A 157 -5.14 -3.47 2.84
N VAL A 158 -4.82 -4.76 2.96
CA VAL A 158 -3.47 -5.24 3.34
C VAL A 158 -2.41 -4.69 2.38
N ALA A 159 -2.65 -4.75 1.07
CA ALA A 159 -1.73 -4.23 0.06
C ALA A 159 -1.48 -2.73 0.22
N THR A 160 -2.56 -1.95 0.37
CA THR A 160 -2.50 -0.50 0.59
C THR A 160 -1.74 -0.16 1.87
N THR A 161 -1.99 -0.86 2.98
CA THR A 161 -1.29 -0.67 4.25
C THR A 161 0.21 -0.90 4.12
N LEU A 162 0.59 -1.97 3.40
CA LEU A 162 1.99 -2.35 3.23
C LEU A 162 2.70 -1.59 2.10
N GLY A 163 1.97 -0.83 1.27
CA GLY A 163 2.51 -0.15 0.11
C GLY A 163 2.80 -1.08 -1.08
N ILE A 164 2.14 -2.24 -1.13
CA ILE A 164 2.18 -3.16 -2.27
C ILE A 164 1.18 -2.66 -3.31
N PRO A 165 1.57 -2.55 -4.59
CA PRO A 165 0.67 -2.02 -5.60
C PRO A 165 -0.47 -3.03 -5.91
N GLU A 166 -1.64 -2.51 -6.25
CA GLU A 166 -2.85 -3.33 -6.49
C GLU A 166 -2.67 -4.34 -7.64
N GLU A 167 -1.78 -4.10 -8.61
CA GLU A 167 -1.45 -5.11 -9.63
C GLU A 167 -0.83 -6.39 -9.08
N ASN A 168 -0.30 -6.35 -7.85
CA ASN A 168 0.30 -7.50 -7.16
C ASN A 168 -0.68 -8.10 -6.12
N VAL A 169 -1.98 -7.87 -6.27
CA VAL A 169 -3.04 -8.50 -5.47
C VAL A 169 -3.72 -9.57 -6.34
N VAL A 170 -3.53 -10.84 -6.00
CA VAL A 170 -3.86 -11.97 -6.89
C VAL A 170 -4.75 -13.00 -6.18
N LEU A 171 -5.87 -13.36 -6.82
CA LEU A 171 -6.70 -14.49 -6.37
C LEU A 171 -5.92 -15.79 -6.60
N ALA A 172 -5.51 -16.44 -5.52
CA ALA A 172 -4.71 -17.67 -5.59
C ALA A 172 -5.01 -18.60 -4.40
N PRO A 173 -6.14 -19.34 -4.44
CA PRO A 173 -6.56 -20.20 -3.33
C PRO A 173 -5.50 -21.25 -2.94
N SER A 174 -4.76 -21.76 -3.92
CA SER A 174 -3.69 -22.74 -3.69
C SER A 174 -2.45 -22.15 -3.00
N ALA A 175 -2.25 -20.84 -3.06
CA ALA A 175 -1.11 -20.16 -2.44
C ALA A 175 -1.38 -19.77 -0.97
N THR A 176 -2.66 -19.70 -0.57
CA THR A 176 -3.04 -19.22 0.75
C THR A 176 -3.15 -20.32 1.81
N GLY A 177 -3.31 -21.58 1.40
CA GLY A 177 -3.41 -22.70 2.33
C GLY A 177 -4.66 -22.59 3.20
N ASN A 178 -4.47 -22.42 4.52
CA ASN A 178 -5.58 -22.23 5.47
C ASN A 178 -5.86 -20.75 5.80
N TYR A 179 -5.08 -19.83 5.24
CA TYR A 179 -5.25 -18.39 5.47
C TYR A 179 -6.17 -17.81 4.39
N GLN A 180 -6.86 -16.74 4.75
CA GLN A 180 -7.66 -15.93 3.82
C GLN A 180 -6.76 -15.04 2.97
N VAL A 181 -5.71 -14.46 3.58
CA VAL A 181 -4.73 -13.61 2.89
C VAL A 181 -3.31 -14.06 3.25
N VAL A 182 -2.44 -14.17 2.24
CA VAL A 182 -1.01 -14.45 2.41
C VAL A 182 -0.21 -13.43 1.65
N VAL A 183 0.69 -12.73 2.34
CA VAL A 183 1.58 -11.73 1.77
C VAL A 183 2.98 -12.29 1.68
N VAL A 184 3.56 -12.36 0.47
CA VAL A 184 4.99 -12.67 0.31
C VAL A 184 5.75 -11.35 0.15
N LEU A 185 6.59 -11.03 1.12
CA LEU A 185 7.42 -9.83 1.14
C LEU A 185 8.76 -10.07 0.46
N ARG A 186 9.14 -9.15 -0.43
CA ARG A 186 10.43 -9.13 -1.10
C ARG A 186 11.19 -7.85 -0.76
N ALA A 187 12.46 -7.80 -1.17
CA ALA A 187 13.35 -6.70 -0.84
C ALA A 187 12.95 -5.37 -1.54
N ASP A 188 12.05 -5.42 -2.53
CA ASP A 188 11.48 -4.25 -3.19
C ASP A 188 10.71 -3.33 -2.22
N LEU A 189 10.13 -3.89 -1.16
CA LEU A 189 9.34 -3.19 -0.15
C LEU A 189 10.18 -2.66 1.04
N SER A 190 11.48 -2.94 1.09
CA SER A 190 12.35 -2.59 2.23
C SER A 190 12.85 -1.13 2.26
N ARG A 191 12.11 -0.20 1.66
CA ARG A 191 12.58 1.17 1.37
C ARG A 191 12.57 2.14 2.54
#